data_AF-A0ABD0QE96-F1
#
_entry.id   AF-A0ABD0QE96-F1
#
_cell.length_a   1.000
_cell.length_b   1.000
_cell.length_c   1.000
_cell.angle_alpha   90.00
_cell.angle_beta   90.00
_cell.angle_gamma   90.00
#
_symmetry.space_group_name_H-M   'P 1'
#
loop_
_entity.id
_entity.type
_entity.pdbx_description
1 polymer ?
#
loop_
_entity_poly.entity_id
_entity_poly.type
_entity_poly.pdbx_seq_one_letter_code
_entity_poly.pdbx_strand_id
1 'polypeptide(L)' 'YDVDLKASPPAPVKEGSITQFKRIDAAMCGPKGVTVIIGNHYYLYESPKIMMMAKIIPEQRRVSQEL' A
#
# COMPACT_ATOMS: atom_id res chain seq x y z
N TYR A 1 -4.18 -8.30 8.41
CA TYR A 1 -3.92 -9.30 7.38
C TYR A 1 -3.15 -10.40 8.07
N ASP A 2 -3.61 -11.64 7.95
CA ASP A 2 -3.08 -12.76 8.72
C ASP A 2 -2.18 -13.58 7.80
N VAL A 3 -0.99 -13.93 8.28
CA VAL A 3 0.04 -14.62 7.50
C VAL A 3 0.37 -15.92 8.22
N ASP A 4 0.26 -17.04 7.51
CA ASP A 4 0.71 -18.32 8.01
C ASP A 4 2.24 -18.36 7.97
N LEU A 5 2.85 -18.13 9.13
CA LEU A 5 4.29 -18.21 9.32
C LEU A 5 4.80 -19.66 9.39
N LYS A 6 3.91 -20.65 9.47
CA LYS A 6 4.30 -22.07 9.43
C LYS A 6 4.42 -22.58 8.00
N ALA A 7 3.79 -21.93 7.02
CA ALA A 7 3.97 -22.21 5.60
C ALA A 7 5.39 -21.85 5.13
N SER A 8 5.92 -22.59 4.15
CA SER A 8 7.23 -22.32 3.54
C SER A 8 7.11 -22.28 2.01
N PRO A 9 7.12 -21.09 1.36
CA PRO A 9 7.28 -19.76 1.98
C PRO A 9 6.04 -19.33 2.80
N PRO A 10 6.19 -18.36 3.73
CA PRO A 10 5.06 -17.80 4.45
C PRO A 10 3.98 -17.31 3.49
N ALA A 11 2.74 -17.68 3.77
CA ALA A 11 1.63 -17.48 2.85
C ALA A 11 0.50 -16.70 3.53
N PRO A 12 -0.25 -15.90 2.78
CA PRO A 12 -1.43 -15.26 3.33
C PRO A 12 -2.49 -16.29 3.72
N VAL A 13 -3.05 -16.17 4.93
CA VAL A 13 -4.17 -17.03 5.38
C VAL A 13 -5.43 -16.77 4.54
N LYS A 14 -5.55 -15.56 3.97
CA LYS A 14 -6.64 -15.17 3.08
C LYS A 14 -6.13 -14.29 1.95
N GLU A 15 -6.43 -14.70 0.71
CA GLU A 15 -6.19 -13.85 -0.46
C GLU A 15 -7.21 -12.69 -0.52
N GLY A 16 -6.74 -11.52 -0.94
CA GLY A 16 -7.56 -10.33 -1.06
C GLY A 16 -6.79 -9.16 -1.66
N SER A 17 -7.52 -8.15 -2.14
CA SER A 17 -6.87 -6.93 -2.63
C SER A 17 -6.35 -6.10 -1.46
N ILE A 18 -5.10 -5.68 -1.54
CA ILE A 18 -4.48 -4.79 -0.54
C ILE A 18 -4.76 -3.31 -0.82
N THR A 19 -5.35 -2.99 -1.99
CA THR A 19 -5.55 -1.63 -2.47
C THR A 19 -6.67 -1.50 -3.49
N GLN A 20 -7.15 -0.28 -3.71
CA GLN A 20 -8.11 0.04 -4.78
C GLN A 20 -7.41 0.34 -6.12
N PHE A 21 -6.09 0.52 -6.14
CA PHE A 21 -5.36 0.79 -7.37
C PHE A 21 -5.25 -0.47 -8.23
N LYS A 22 -5.55 -0.34 -9.52
CA LYS A 22 -5.38 -1.44 -10.50
C LYS A 22 -3.92 -1.70 -10.88
N ARG A 23 -3.07 -0.68 -10.74
CA ARG A 23 -1.65 -0.71 -11.04
C ARG A 23 -0.91 0.20 -10.06
N ILE A 24 0.24 -0.27 -9.61
CA ILE A 24 1.19 0.47 -8.78
C ILE A 24 2.53 0.35 -9.47
N ASP A 25 3.23 1.47 -9.69
CA ASP A 25 4.56 1.44 -10.29
C ASP A 25 5.64 1.20 -9.21
N ALA A 26 5.47 1.79 -8.02
CA ALA A 26 6.28 1.51 -6.84
C ALA A 26 5.50 1.71 -5.53
N ALA A 27 5.89 1.00 -4.48
CA ALA A 27 5.39 1.22 -3.13
C ALA A 27 6.50 1.03 -2.10
N MET A 28 6.43 1.77 -0.99
CA MET A 28 7.39 1.70 0.11
C MET A 28 6.66 1.71 1.45
N CYS A 29 7.05 0.82 2.36
CA CYS A 29 6.65 0.86 3.75
C CYS A 29 7.75 1.53 4.58
N GLY A 30 7.39 2.49 5.43
CA GLY A 30 8.32 3.19 6.30
C GLY A 30 7.66 3.75 7.56
N PRO A 31 8.38 4.55 8.37
CA PRO A 31 7.86 5.08 9.63
C PRO A 31 6.60 5.95 9.50
N LYS A 32 6.38 6.54 8.31
CA LYS A 32 5.19 7.37 8.01
C LYS A 32 4.01 6.55 7.48
N GLY A 33 4.17 5.24 7.27
CA GLY A 33 3.16 4.35 6.71
C GLY A 33 3.54 3.79 5.34
N VAL A 34 2.58 3.69 4.43
CA VAL A 34 2.75 3.15 3.08
C VAL A 34 2.66 4.26 2.04
N THR A 35 3.76 4.47 1.34
CA THR A 35 3.84 5.31 0.15
C THR A 35 3.50 4.49 -1.09
N VAL A 36 2.66 5.02 -1.96
CA VAL A 36 2.31 4.45 -3.26
C VAL A 36 2.62 5.48 -4.36
N ILE A 37 3.32 5.05 -5.41
CA ILE A 37 3.70 5.86 -6.56
C ILE A 37 3.07 5.28 -7.82
N ILE A 38 2.36 6.13 -8.57
CA ILE A 38 1.74 5.81 -9.86
C ILE A 38 2.02 6.97 -10.81
N GLY A 39 2.85 6.76 -11.83
CA GLY A 39 3.36 7.82 -12.69
C GLY A 39 4.06 8.92 -11.88
N ASN A 40 3.59 10.17 -12.00
CA ASN A 40 4.10 11.32 -11.25
C ASN A 40 3.27 11.63 -9.97
N HIS A 41 2.46 10.67 -9.52
CA HIS A 41 1.58 10.82 -8.37
C HIS A 41 2.07 10.03 -7.17
N TYR A 42 1.87 10.64 -6.01
CA TYR A 42 2.25 10.15 -4.70
C TYR A 42 1.02 10.07 -3.80
N TYR A 43 0.84 8.93 -3.14
CA TYR A 43 -0.23 8.70 -2.16
C TYR A 43 0.38 8.13 -0.87
N LEU A 44 -0.05 8.63 0.28
CA LEU A 44 0.40 8.16 1.59
C LEU A 44 -0.78 7.60 2.38
N TYR A 45 -0.63 6.38 2.86
CA TYR A 45 -1.50 5.78 3.86
C TYR A 45 -0.72 5.66 5.16
N GLU A 46 -1.34 5.97 6.31
CA GLU A 46 -0.66 5.91 7.60
C GLU A 46 -0.25 4.48 8.02
N SER A 47 -0.89 3.46 7.47
CA SER A 47 -0.52 2.06 7.68
C SER A 47 -1.03 1.13 6.56
N PRO A 48 -0.46 -0.07 6.39
CA PRO A 48 -0.98 -1.07 5.45
C PRO A 48 -2.44 -1.45 5.75
N LYS A 49 -2.84 -1.46 7.03
CA LYS A 49 -4.22 -1.75 7.44
C LYS A 49 -5.19 -0.69 6.91
N ILE A 50 -4.80 0.58 6.98
CA ILE A 50 -5.61 1.69 6.45
C ILE A 50 -5.70 1.58 4.92
N MET A 51 -4.59 1.33 4.23
CA MET A 51 -4.58 1.13 2.78
C MET A 51 -5.54 0.03 2.32
N MET A 52 -5.58 -1.10 3.03
CA MET A 52 -6.45 -2.24 2.71
C MET A 52 -7.94 -1.96 2.99
N MET A 53 -8.24 -1.20 4.03
CA MET A 53 -9.62 -0.88 4.42
C MET A 53 -10.16 0.40 3.78
N ALA A 54 -9.30 1.19 3.14
CA ALA A 54 -9.66 2.46 2.54
C ALA A 54 -10.70 2.25 1.43
N LYS A 55 -11.82 2.97 1.57
CA LYS A 55 -12.85 3.06 0.52
C LYS A 55 -12.63 4.26 -0.41
N ILE A 56 -11.78 5.19 0.01
CA ILE A 56 -11.46 6.44 -0.69
C ILE A 56 -9.94 6.49 -0.85
N ILE A 57 -9.50 6.87 -2.04
CA ILE A 57 -8.08 7.10 -2.34
C ILE A 57 -7.65 8.41 -1.65
N PRO A 58 -6.52 8.43 -0.91
CA PRO A 58 -5.99 9.65 -0.30
C PRO A 58 -5.75 10.75 -1.31
N GLU A 59 -5.58 11.97 -0.81
CA GLU A 59 -5.24 13.10 -1.66
C GLU A 59 -3.98 12.81 -2.49
N GLN A 60 -4.09 13.11 -3.79
CA GLN A 60 -3.02 12.94 -4.75
C GLN A 60 -2.01 14.08 -4.60
N ARG A 61 -0.75 13.73 -4.33
CA ARG A 61 0.36 14.69 -4.30
C ARG A 61 1.32 14.47 -5.47
N ARG A 62 2.11 15.48 -5.82
CA ARG A 62 3.17 15.36 -6.83
C ARG A 62 4.43 14.81 -6.19
N VAL A 63 5.06 13.84 -6.84
CA VAL A 63 6.35 13.26 -6.39
C VAL A 63 7.41 14.36 -6.24
N SER A 64 7.48 15.29 -7.19
CA SER A 64 8.47 16.39 -7.22
C SER A 64 8.40 17.38 -6.06
N GLN A 65 7.38 17.29 -5.20
CA GLN A 65 7.19 18.20 -4.05
C GLN A 65 7.53 17.52 -2.71
N GLU A 66 7.75 16.21 -2.70
CA GLU A 66 7.85 15.41 -1.46
C GLU A 66 9.15 14.57 -1.38
N LEU A 67 9.90 14.47 -2.48
CA LEU A 67 11.15 13.71 -2.62
C LEU A 67 12.29 14.60 -3.12
#